data_AF-A0A1M3I802-F1
#
_entry.id   AF-A0A1M3I802-F1
#
_cell.length_a   1.000
_cell.length_b   1.000
_cell.length_c   1.000
_cell.angle_alpha   90.00
_cell.angle_beta   90.00
_cell.angle_gamma   90.00
#
_symmetry.space_group_name_H-M   'P 1'
#
loop_
_entity.id
_entity.type
_entity.pdbx_description
1 polymer ?
#
loop_
_entity_poly.entity_id
_entity_poly.type
_entity_poly.pdbx_seq_one_letter_code
_entity_poly.pdbx_strand_id
1 'polypeptide(L)'
;MALSLAVAMLGLGYASVPLYRIFCQVTGFGGTPQIASEAKAAAVNATGETISVRFDSNTAPDMPWQFKPEQVTETAQLGERKIAFFIARNNSDKPVTGQASYNVEPEQAAPYFNKIQCFCFTKQTLQPGEEVRMPVTYYVDPAILKDENAKGVEQVTLSYTFHKLDESGS
;
A
#
# COMPACT_ATOMS: atom_id res chain seq x y z
N MET A 1 -34.41 -55.70 6.49
CA MET A 1 -33.02 -55.45 6.93
C MET A 1 -32.23 -54.65 5.89
N ALA A 2 -32.15 -55.08 4.63
CA ALA A 2 -31.39 -54.35 3.59
C ALA A 2 -31.94 -52.94 3.27
N LEU A 3 -33.27 -52.78 3.19
CA LEU A 3 -33.90 -51.48 2.89
C LEU A 3 -33.67 -50.44 3.99
N SER A 4 -33.69 -50.87 5.25
CA SER A 4 -33.42 -50.04 6.44
C SER A 4 -31.99 -49.51 6.45
N LEU A 5 -31.03 -50.37 6.06
CA LEU A 5 -29.62 -50.01 5.95
C LEU A 5 -29.37 -48.99 4.83
N ALA A 6 -30.04 -49.16 3.69
CA ALA A 6 -29.93 -48.25 2.55
C ALA A 6 -30.46 -46.85 2.88
N VAL A 7 -31.60 -46.76 3.58
CA VAL A 7 -32.16 -45.47 4.02
C VAL A 7 -31.26 -44.79 5.06
N ALA A 8 -30.66 -45.55 5.97
CA ALA A 8 -29.72 -45.00 6.96
C ALA A 8 -28.45 -44.42 6.31
N MET A 9 -27.86 -45.12 5.34
CA MET A 9 -26.69 -44.66 4.59
C MET A 9 -27.00 -43.38 3.78
N LEU A 10 -28.18 -43.30 3.16
CA LEU A 10 -28.64 -42.10 2.47
C LEU A 10 -28.86 -40.92 3.42
N GLY A 11 -29.43 -41.16 4.60
CA GLY A 11 -29.61 -40.15 5.63
C GLY A 11 -28.29 -39.57 6.15
N LEU A 12 -27.29 -40.42 6.37
CA LEU A 12 -25.95 -40.00 6.80
C LEU A 12 -25.23 -39.19 5.73
N GLY A 13 -25.34 -39.58 4.46
CA GLY A 13 -24.80 -38.82 3.34
C GLY A 13 -25.41 -37.41 3.25
N TYR A 14 -26.73 -37.30 3.35
CA TYR A 14 -27.42 -36.01 3.29
C TYR A 14 -27.12 -35.12 4.50
N ALA A 15 -27.00 -35.70 5.70
CA ALA A 15 -26.67 -34.97 6.93
C ALA A 15 -25.19 -34.55 7.02
N SER A 16 -24.28 -35.22 6.31
CA SER A 16 -22.84 -34.90 6.34
C SER A 16 -22.54 -33.49 5.80
N VAL A 17 -23.25 -33.04 4.76
CA VAL A 17 -23.04 -31.73 4.13
C VAL A 17 -23.32 -30.56 5.07
N PRO A 18 -24.50 -30.45 5.74
CA PRO A 18 -24.75 -29.36 6.69
C PRO A 18 -23.87 -29.43 7.94
N LEU A 19 -23.55 -30.63 8.44
CA LEU A 19 -22.62 -30.79 9.57
C LEU A 19 -21.22 -30.30 9.22
N TYR A 20 -20.71 -30.64 8.03
CA TYR A 20 -19.41 -30.18 7.55
C TYR A 20 -19.41 -28.66 7.34
N ARG A 21 -20.51 -28.07 6.83
CA ARG A 21 -20.65 -26.61 6.71
C ARG A 21 -20.60 -25.91 8.06
N ILE A 22 -21.31 -26.42 9.08
CA ILE A 22 -21.28 -25.85 10.42
C ILE A 22 -19.88 -25.98 11.03
N PHE A 23 -19.23 -27.13 10.88
CA PHE A 23 -17.86 -27.35 11.35
C PHE A 23 -16.87 -26.39 10.67
N CYS A 24 -16.89 -26.27 9.34
CA CYS A 24 -16.05 -25.35 8.59
C CYS A 24 -16.33 -23.89 8.96
N GLN A 25 -17.59 -23.53 9.20
CA GLN A 25 -17.95 -22.18 9.62
C GLN A 25 -17.43 -21.87 11.03
N VAL A 26 -17.54 -22.78 12.00
CA VAL A 26 -17.08 -22.56 13.38
C VAL A 26 -15.56 -22.58 13.51
N THR A 27 -14.87 -23.44 12.75
CA THR A 27 -13.42 -23.66 12.88
C THR A 27 -12.58 -22.92 11.85
N GLY A 28 -13.16 -22.43 10.75
CA GLY A 28 -12.43 -21.81 9.64
C GLY A 28 -11.62 -22.82 8.79
N PHE A 29 -11.88 -24.13 8.95
CA PHE A 29 -11.17 -25.19 8.25
C PHE A 29 -11.44 -25.16 6.75
N GLY A 30 -10.38 -25.04 5.93
CA GLY A 30 -10.47 -24.95 4.47
C GLY A 30 -10.55 -23.53 3.88
N GLY A 31 -10.34 -22.49 4.70
CA GLY A 31 -10.25 -21.10 4.20
C GLY A 31 -11.59 -20.41 3.95
N THR A 32 -12.71 -21.00 4.39
CA THR A 32 -14.04 -20.38 4.29
C THR A 32 -14.12 -19.16 5.21
N PRO A 33 -14.24 -17.93 4.68
CA PRO A 33 -14.26 -16.73 5.51
C PRO A 33 -15.54 -16.70 6.34
N GLN A 34 -15.40 -16.43 7.63
CA GLN A 34 -16.53 -16.04 8.49
C GLN A 34 -17.21 -14.83 7.84
N ILE A 35 -18.51 -14.94 7.51
CA ILE A 35 -19.29 -13.82 6.98
C ILE A 35 -19.32 -12.75 8.07
N ALA A 36 -18.44 -11.78 7.92
CA ALA A 36 -18.38 -10.58 8.72
C ALA A 36 -19.63 -9.74 8.41
N SER A 37 -20.46 -9.49 9.41
CA SER A 37 -21.55 -8.50 9.31
C SER A 37 -20.98 -7.13 8.95
N GLU A 38 -21.79 -6.23 8.38
CA GLU A 38 -21.38 -4.86 7.99
C GLU A 38 -20.69 -4.07 9.12
N ALA A 39 -20.92 -4.44 10.39
CA ALA A 39 -20.19 -3.91 11.53
C ALA A 39 -18.67 -4.21 11.51
N LYS A 40 -18.24 -5.33 10.91
CA LYS A 40 -16.82 -5.65 10.68
C LYS A 40 -16.23 -4.94 9.46
N ALA A 41 -17.04 -4.53 8.50
CA ALA A 41 -16.60 -3.70 7.37
C ALA A 41 -16.31 -2.26 7.81
N ALA A 42 -17.03 -1.75 8.82
CA ALA A 42 -16.67 -0.53 9.54
C ALA A 42 -15.47 -0.72 10.50
N ALA A 43 -15.05 -1.96 10.72
CA ALA A 43 -13.92 -2.35 11.56
C ALA A 43 -12.74 -2.88 10.72
N VAL A 44 -12.43 -2.23 9.59
CA VAL A 44 -11.02 -2.11 9.18
C VAL A 44 -10.35 -1.21 10.21
N ASN A 45 -10.28 -1.73 11.44
CA ASN A 45 -9.43 -1.20 12.47
C ASN A 45 -8.03 -1.40 11.94
N ALA A 46 -7.21 -0.36 12.01
CA ALA A 46 -5.79 -0.55 12.09
C ALA A 46 -5.52 -1.80 12.92
N THR A 47 -4.79 -2.76 12.37
CA THR A 47 -4.57 -4.07 13.00
C THR A 47 -3.77 -3.94 14.31
N GLY A 48 -3.48 -2.71 14.77
CA GLY A 48 -2.49 -2.39 15.79
C GLY A 48 -1.06 -2.53 15.26
N GLU A 49 -0.90 -3.25 14.15
CA GLU A 49 0.38 -3.44 13.50
C GLU A 49 0.74 -2.19 12.72
N THR A 50 1.95 -1.73 13.00
CA THR A 50 2.52 -0.53 12.43
C THR A 50 3.68 -0.91 11.54
N ILE A 51 3.89 -0.11 10.50
CA ILE A 51 5.03 -0.24 9.61
C ILE A 51 5.76 1.09 9.57
N SER A 52 7.08 1.04 9.57
CA SER A 52 7.91 2.22 9.42
C SER A 52 7.98 2.58 7.94
N VAL A 53 7.59 3.80 7.57
CA VAL A 53 7.75 4.31 6.22
C VAL A 53 8.89 5.30 6.20
N ARG A 54 9.95 4.98 5.47
CA ARG A 54 11.09 5.85 5.25
C ARG A 54 10.90 6.61 3.94
N PHE A 55 11.03 7.92 3.97
CA PHE A 55 10.97 8.77 2.79
C PHE A 55 12.37 9.14 2.34
N ASP A 56 12.67 8.81 1.09
CA ASP A 56 13.95 9.10 0.48
C ASP A 56 13.74 10.03 -0.74
N SER A 57 14.67 10.96 -0.91
CA SER A 57 14.56 12.03 -1.91
C SER A 57 15.89 12.19 -2.63
N ASN A 58 15.86 12.02 -3.94
CA ASN A 58 17.00 12.17 -4.82
C ASN A 58 16.68 13.16 -5.94
N THR A 59 17.73 13.76 -6.48
CA THR A 59 17.67 14.62 -7.67
C THR A 59 18.73 14.13 -8.64
N ALA A 60 18.42 14.16 -9.93
CA ALA A 60 19.41 13.88 -10.96
C ALA A 60 20.51 14.96 -10.93
N PRO A 61 21.76 14.64 -11.33
CA PRO A 61 22.89 15.58 -11.25
C PRO A 61 22.68 16.90 -12.00
N ASP A 62 21.82 16.90 -13.02
CA ASP A 62 21.47 18.02 -13.88
C ASP A 62 20.20 18.78 -13.42
N MET A 63 19.56 18.35 -12.32
CA MET A 63 18.38 18.98 -11.74
C MET A 63 18.81 20.00 -10.67
N PRO A 64 18.72 21.33 -10.92
CA PRO A 64 19.15 22.37 -9.98
C PRO A 64 18.11 22.63 -8.87
N TRP A 65 17.42 21.58 -8.44
CA TRP A 65 16.41 21.63 -7.38
C TRP A 65 16.99 21.08 -6.08
N GLN A 66 16.60 21.68 -4.96
CA GLN A 66 16.71 21.03 -3.67
C GLN A 66 15.40 20.33 -3.38
N PHE A 67 15.45 19.02 -3.23
CA PHE A 67 14.28 18.19 -2.92
C PHE A 67 14.56 17.37 -1.66
N LYS A 68 13.71 17.51 -0.65
CA LYS A 68 13.85 16.83 0.64
C LYS A 68 12.49 16.47 1.23
N PRO A 69 12.35 15.34 1.94
CA PRO A 69 11.17 15.09 2.74
C PRO A 69 11.15 16.05 3.95
N GLU A 70 9.95 16.41 4.41
CA GLU A 70 9.78 17.12 5.67
C GLU A 70 10.08 16.21 6.88
N GLN A 71 9.81 14.91 6.74
CA GLN A 71 10.13 13.86 7.72
C GLN A 71 10.76 12.66 7.02
N VAL A 72 11.91 12.19 7.51
CA VAL A 72 12.64 11.07 6.88
C VAL A 72 11.99 9.72 7.19
N THR A 73 11.33 9.60 8.34
CA THR A 73 10.70 8.34 8.76
C THR A 73 9.42 8.64 9.52
N GLU A 74 8.36 7.90 9.19
CA GLU A 74 7.07 7.99 9.85
C GLU A 74 6.50 6.60 10.11
N THR A 75 5.99 6.35 11.30
CA THR A 75 5.28 5.11 11.62
C THR A 75 3.82 5.23 11.17
N ALA A 76 3.38 4.34 10.28
CA ALA A 76 2.01 4.29 9.78
C ALA A 76 1.31 3.02 10.26
N GLN A 77 0.04 3.10 10.63
CA GLN A 77 -0.76 1.91 10.89
C GLN A 77 -1.19 1.29 9.56
N LEU A 78 -1.20 -0.05 9.48
CA LEU A 78 -1.67 -0.74 8.29
C LEU A 78 -3.15 -0.43 8.05
N GLY A 79 -3.50 -0.06 6.82
CA GLY A 79 -4.83 0.40 6.40
C GLY A 79 -5.12 1.88 6.69
N GLU A 80 -4.26 2.59 7.43
CA GLU A 80 -4.41 4.02 7.69
C GLU A 80 -3.90 4.85 6.50
N ARG A 81 -4.71 5.83 6.07
CA ARG A 81 -4.28 6.82 5.07
C ARG A 81 -3.53 7.94 5.76
N LYS A 82 -2.30 8.17 5.31
CA LYS A 82 -1.43 9.23 5.81
C LYS A 82 -0.99 10.17 4.71
N ILE A 83 -0.54 11.36 5.09
CA ILE A 83 -0.02 12.38 4.19
C ILE A 83 1.40 12.71 4.62
N ALA A 84 2.36 12.39 3.77
CA ALA A 84 3.72 12.88 3.89
C ALA A 84 3.89 14.16 3.08
N PHE A 85 4.84 15.01 3.46
CA PHE A 85 5.12 16.24 2.75
C PHE A 85 6.57 16.25 2.30
N PHE A 86 6.76 16.71 1.06
CA PHE A 86 8.08 16.98 0.51
C PHE A 86 8.22 18.45 0.17
N ILE A 87 9.43 18.97 0.30
CA ILE A 87 9.78 20.35 -0.04
C ILE A 87 10.66 20.31 -1.28
N ALA A 88 10.23 20.98 -2.34
CA ALA A 88 11.02 21.21 -3.54
C ALA A 88 11.30 22.70 -3.71
N ARG A 89 12.55 23.06 -3.95
CA ARG A 89 12.98 24.44 -4.20
C ARG A 89 13.85 24.52 -5.44
N ASN A 90 13.54 25.44 -6.36
CA ASN A 90 14.41 25.71 -7.49
C ASN A 90 15.53 26.69 -7.08
N ASN A 91 16.78 26.23 -7.12
CA ASN A 91 17.95 27.04 -6.78
C ASN A 91 18.59 27.72 -7.99
N SER A 92 18.05 27.52 -9.19
CA SER A 92 18.53 28.19 -10.40
C SER A 92 17.90 29.56 -10.61
N ASP A 93 18.46 30.30 -11.56
CA ASP A 93 18.00 31.60 -12.04
C ASP A 93 16.96 31.49 -13.18
N LYS A 94 16.56 30.27 -13.55
CA LYS A 94 15.64 30.00 -14.67
C LYS A 94 14.47 29.11 -14.23
N PRO A 95 13.31 29.20 -14.90
CA PRO A 95 12.26 28.20 -14.73
C PRO A 95 12.81 26.84 -15.14
N VAL A 96 12.58 25.83 -14.31
CA VAL A 96 13.01 24.45 -14.59
C VAL A 96 11.79 23.57 -14.49
N THR A 97 11.64 22.67 -15.44
CA THR A 97 10.58 21.66 -15.42
C THR A 97 11.18 20.31 -15.04
N GLY A 98 10.57 19.65 -14.06
CA GLY A 98 10.99 18.34 -13.58
C GLY A 98 9.87 17.32 -13.61
N GLN A 99 10.24 16.05 -13.70
CA GLN A 99 9.35 14.92 -13.49
C GLN A 99 9.98 13.95 -12.50
N ALA A 100 9.16 13.47 -11.56
CA ALA A 100 9.60 12.52 -10.56
C ALA A 100 9.32 11.08 -11.01
N SER A 101 10.33 10.23 -10.86
CA SER A 101 10.19 8.78 -10.82
C SER A 101 10.16 8.32 -9.36
N TYR A 102 9.56 7.16 -9.08
CA TYR A 102 9.48 6.62 -7.73
C TYR A 102 9.78 5.13 -7.69
N ASN A 103 10.30 4.68 -6.55
CA ASN A 103 10.53 3.28 -6.24
C ASN A 103 10.06 2.97 -4.81
N VAL A 104 9.65 1.73 -4.56
CA VAL A 104 9.26 1.23 -3.24
C VAL A 104 10.11 0.02 -2.90
N GLU A 105 10.77 0.07 -1.74
CA GLU A 105 11.60 -1.03 -1.23
C GLU A 105 11.14 -1.47 0.16
N PRO A 106 11.20 -2.76 0.51
CA PRO A 106 11.61 -3.86 -0.36
C PRO A 106 10.52 -4.21 -1.39
N GLU A 107 10.88 -4.83 -2.52
CA GLU A 107 9.98 -5.08 -3.67
C GLU A 107 8.71 -5.85 -3.28
N GLN A 108 8.81 -6.74 -2.29
CA GLN A 108 7.71 -7.54 -1.76
C GLN A 108 6.61 -6.67 -1.10
N ALA A 109 6.95 -5.48 -0.63
CA ALA A 109 6.00 -4.53 -0.05
C ALA A 109 5.37 -3.60 -1.10
N ALA A 110 5.95 -3.50 -2.30
CA ALA A 110 5.49 -2.60 -3.35
C ALA A 110 4.02 -2.83 -3.78
N PRO A 111 3.51 -4.08 -3.91
CA PRO A 111 2.11 -4.33 -4.25
C PRO A 111 1.11 -3.85 -3.19
N TYR A 112 1.56 -3.76 -1.93
CA TYR A 112 0.73 -3.36 -0.80
C TYR A 112 0.83 -1.87 -0.50
N PHE A 113 1.87 -1.21 -1.00
CA PHE A 113 2.06 0.22 -0.86
C PHE A 113 1.28 0.98 -1.94
N ASN A 114 0.08 1.42 -1.59
CA ASN A 114 -0.81 2.10 -2.52
C ASN A 114 -0.70 3.62 -2.33
N LYS A 115 -0.16 4.30 -3.34
CA LYS A 115 -0.10 5.77 -3.37
C LYS A 115 -1.41 6.32 -3.96
N ILE A 116 -2.24 6.96 -3.12
CA ILE A 116 -3.59 7.42 -3.53
C ILE A 116 -3.58 8.73 -4.31
N GLN A 117 -2.59 9.62 -4.15
CA GLN A 117 -2.61 10.92 -4.85
C GLN A 117 -1.42 11.13 -5.80
N CYS A 118 -1.76 11.09 -7.09
CA CYS A 118 -0.92 11.46 -8.23
C CYS A 118 -0.76 12.98 -8.35
N PHE A 119 0.37 13.52 -7.89
CA PHE A 119 1.05 14.63 -8.57
C PHE A 119 2.28 14.15 -9.36
N CYS A 120 2.60 12.85 -9.29
CA CYS A 120 3.82 12.28 -9.86
C CYS A 120 3.81 12.01 -11.37
N PHE A 121 2.76 12.41 -12.10
CA PHE A 121 2.77 12.32 -13.56
C PHE A 121 2.67 13.67 -14.25
N THR A 122 2.46 14.74 -13.49
CA THR A 122 2.36 16.08 -14.05
C THR A 122 3.71 16.75 -13.93
N LYS A 123 4.27 17.12 -15.08
CA LYS A 123 5.45 17.99 -15.20
C LYS A 123 5.27 19.17 -14.23
N GLN A 124 6.19 19.34 -13.29
CA GLN A 124 6.18 20.47 -12.38
C GLN A 124 7.20 21.49 -12.86
N THR A 125 6.76 22.73 -13.07
CA THR A 125 7.64 23.84 -13.41
C THR A 125 7.76 24.73 -12.20
N LEU A 126 8.97 24.88 -11.67
CA LEU A 126 9.27 25.79 -10.57
C LEU A 126 9.99 27.02 -11.10
N GLN A 127 9.52 28.20 -10.72
CA GLN A 127 10.16 29.48 -11.01
C GLN A 127 11.48 29.64 -10.23
N PRO A 128 12.38 30.54 -10.66
CA PRO A 128 13.62 30.80 -9.94
C PRO A 128 13.38 31.14 -8.47
N GLY A 129 14.01 30.39 -7.55
CA GLY A 129 13.86 30.60 -6.11
C GLY A 129 12.53 30.14 -5.50
N GLU A 130 11.59 29.63 -6.30
CA GLU A 130 10.30 29.15 -5.83
C GLU A 130 10.46 27.88 -4.98
N GLU A 131 9.75 27.85 -3.86
CA GLU A 131 9.67 26.70 -2.95
C GLU A 131 8.22 26.24 -2.84
N VAL A 132 7.97 24.95 -3.06
CA VAL A 132 6.64 24.34 -3.02
C VAL A 132 6.64 23.15 -2.08
N ARG A 133 5.59 23.07 -1.25
CA ARG A 133 5.30 21.94 -0.37
C ARG A 133 4.33 20.98 -1.07
N MET A 134 4.81 19.78 -1.38
CA MET A 134 4.09 18.76 -2.13
C MET A 134 3.56 17.67 -1.19
N PRO A 135 2.23 17.59 -0.95
CA PRO A 135 1.64 16.50 -0.18
C PRO A 135 1.59 15.21 -0.99
N VAL A 136 1.92 14.09 -0.33
CA VAL A 136 1.82 12.73 -0.87
C VAL A 136 0.96 11.90 0.07
N THR A 137 -0.24 11.55 -0.39
CA THR A 137 -1.13 10.62 0.32
C THR A 137 -0.74 9.18 0.01
N TYR A 138 -0.51 8.38 1.05
CA TYR A 138 -0.15 6.97 0.96
C TYR A 138 -0.92 6.14 2.00
N TYR A 139 -1.04 4.85 1.76
CA TYR A 139 -1.41 3.86 2.78
C TYR A 139 -0.74 2.52 2.45
N VAL A 140 -0.57 1.70 3.47
CA VAL A 140 -0.08 0.32 3.32
C VAL A 140 -1.25 -0.62 3.53
N ASP A 141 -1.52 -1.50 2.57
CA ASP A 141 -2.61 -2.46 2.66
C ASP A 141 -2.30 -3.53 3.72
N PRO A 142 -3.21 -3.80 4.68
CA PRO A 142 -3.02 -4.84 5.70
C PRO A 142 -2.90 -6.26 5.11
N ALA A 143 -3.19 -6.46 3.82
CA ALA A 143 -2.92 -7.71 3.12
C ALA A 143 -1.43 -8.11 3.12
N ILE A 144 -0.50 -7.16 3.33
CA ILE A 144 0.94 -7.45 3.46
C ILE A 144 1.24 -8.49 4.55
N LEU A 145 0.44 -8.53 5.62
CA LEU A 145 0.58 -9.46 6.73
C LEU A 145 0.26 -10.91 6.36
N LYS A 146 -0.51 -11.11 5.28
CA LYS A 146 -0.93 -12.42 4.81
C LYS A 146 -0.02 -12.97 3.73
N ASP A 147 0.91 -12.17 3.22
CA ASP A 147 1.88 -12.59 2.21
C ASP A 147 3.11 -13.20 2.89
N GLU A 148 3.37 -14.47 2.60
CA GLU A 148 4.56 -15.19 3.05
C GLU A 148 5.86 -14.49 2.61
N ASN A 149 5.86 -13.83 1.44
CA ASN A 149 7.04 -13.15 0.89
C ASN A 149 7.33 -11.81 1.55
N ALA A 150 6.30 -11.16 2.13
CA ALA A 150 6.44 -9.89 2.84
C ALA A 150 6.53 -10.06 4.36
N LYS A 151 6.63 -11.31 4.85
CA LYS A 151 6.84 -11.59 6.28
C LYS A 151 8.14 -10.95 6.77
N GLY A 152 8.03 -10.18 7.86
CA GLY A 152 9.17 -9.50 8.49
C GLY A 152 9.53 -8.16 7.86
N VAL A 153 8.75 -7.65 6.90
CA VAL A 153 8.92 -6.28 6.42
C VAL A 153 8.39 -5.30 7.49
N GLU A 154 9.31 -4.77 8.29
CA GLU A 154 9.01 -3.76 9.31
C GLU A 154 9.15 -2.33 8.79
N GLN A 155 9.93 -2.15 7.71
CA GLN A 155 10.20 -0.86 7.10
C GLN A 155 10.02 -0.89 5.59
N VAL A 156 9.30 0.11 5.06
CA VAL A 156 9.14 0.36 3.63
C VAL A 156 9.77 1.71 3.30
N THR A 157 10.66 1.73 2.32
CA THR A 157 11.30 2.96 1.83
C THR A 157 10.62 3.39 0.54
N LEU A 158 10.08 4.61 0.54
CA LEU A 158 9.54 5.28 -0.63
C LEU A 158 10.57 6.28 -1.14
N SER A 159 11.24 5.94 -2.23
CA SER A 159 12.30 6.75 -2.83
C SER A 159 11.76 7.51 -4.04
N TYR A 160 11.91 8.83 -4.03
CA TYR A 160 11.61 9.69 -5.18
C TYR A 160 12.89 10.20 -5.81
N THR A 161 12.96 10.17 -7.14
CA THR A 161 14.05 10.79 -7.90
C THR A 161 13.48 11.75 -8.94
N PHE A 162 13.82 13.02 -8.81
CA PHE A 162 13.46 14.05 -9.78
C PHE A 162 14.48 14.15 -10.92
N HIS A 163 13.97 14.13 -12.15
CA HIS A 163 14.74 14.30 -13.38
C HIS A 163 14.33 15.58 -14.08
N LYS A 164 15.29 16.28 -14.66
CA LYS A 164 15.02 17.46 -15.46
C LYS A 164 14.36 17.04 -16.77
N LEU A 165 13.28 17.73 -17.14
CA LEU A 165 12.70 17.64 -18.46
C LEU A 165 13.21 18.81 -19.28
N ASP A 166 14.09 18.54 -20.23
CA ASP A 166 14.42 19.52 -21.26
C ASP A 166 13.23 19.66 -22.21
N GLU A 167 12.86 20.90 -22.57
CA GLU A 167 11.78 21.18 -23.53
C GLU A 167 12.06 20.61 -24.94
N SER A 168 13.27 20.11 -25.20
CA SER A 168 13.63 19.40 -26.43
C SER A 168 13.39 17.90 -26.28
N GLY A 169 12.16 17.44 -26.49
CA GLY A 169 11.84 16.02 -26.37
C GLY A 169 10.66 15.55 -27.20
N SER A 170 10.85 15.58 -28.53
CA SER A 170 10.19 14.80 -29.59
C SER A 170 8.71 15.01 -29.93
#